data_AF-A0A800F1A1-F1
#
_entry.id   AF-A0A800F1A1-F1
#
_cell.length_a   1.000
_cell.length_b   1.000
_cell.length_c   1.000
_cell.angle_alpha   90.00
_cell.angle_beta   90.00
_cell.angle_gamma   90.00
#
_symmetry.space_group_name_H-M   'P 1'
#
loop_
_entity.id
_entity.type
_entity.pdbx_description
1 polymer ?
#
loop_
_entity_poly.entity_id
_entity_poly.type
_entity_poly.pdbx_seq_one_letter_code
_entity_poly.pdbx_strand_id
1 'polypeptide(L)' 'MKKFGFAFKGLVFFFRNELNAKIHSFISVFVIVSGFYFQISVNEWGLVSFAIALVFTTEIINTAIEKIMDMVHPEKDI' A
#
# COMPACT_ATOMS: atom_id res chain seq x y z
N MET A 1 -17.65 -19.55 -3.00
CA MET A 1 -17.09 -18.51 -2.10
C MET A 1 -15.56 -18.63 -1.91
N LYS A 2 -14.75 -18.83 -2.97
CA LYS A 2 -13.27 -18.96 -2.83
C LYS A 2 -12.47 -17.72 -3.26
N LYS A 3 -13.03 -16.81 -4.06
CA LYS A 3 -12.27 -15.68 -4.66
C LYS A 3 -11.89 -14.57 -3.66
N PHE A 4 -12.76 -14.24 -2.69
CA PHE A 4 -12.48 -13.21 -1.67
C PHE A 4 -11.38 -13.64 -0.68
N GLY A 5 -11.31 -14.94 -0.35
CA GLY A 5 -10.26 -15.46 0.54
C GLY A 5 -8.86 -15.38 -0.08
N PHE A 6 -8.74 -15.56 -1.40
CA PHE A 6 -7.47 -15.39 -2.11
C PHE A 6 -7.06 -13.91 -2.23
N ALA A 7 -8.01 -13.02 -2.54
CA ALA A 7 -7.74 -11.58 -2.59
C ALA A 7 -7.27 -11.06 -1.21
N PHE A 8 -7.94 -11.47 -0.13
CA PHE A 8 -7.56 -11.09 1.23
C PHE A 8 -6.20 -11.68 1.64
N LYS A 9 -5.92 -12.94 1.30
CA LYS A 9 -4.58 -13.53 1.51
C LYS A 9 -3.49 -12.78 0.74
N GLY A 10 -3.76 -12.38 -0.50
CA GLY A 10 -2.84 -11.58 -1.32
C GLY A 10 -2.56 -10.22 -0.69
N LEU A 11 -3.60 -9.58 -0.14
CA LEU A 11 -3.50 -8.31 0.57
C LEU A 11 -2.66 -8.45 1.85
N VAL A 12 -2.95 -9.47 2.67
CA VAL A 12 -2.17 -9.75 3.89
C VAL A 12 -0.72 -10.10 3.57
N PHE A 13 -0.47 -10.88 2.52
CA PHE A 13 0.88 -11.19 2.06
C PHE A 13 1.63 -9.94 1.61
N PHE A 14 0.98 -9.08 0.83
CA PHE A 14 1.53 -7.80 0.38
C PHE A 14 1.94 -6.90 1.55
N PHE A 15 1.06 -6.71 2.54
CA PHE A 15 1.39 -5.93 3.74
C PHE A 15 2.53 -6.54 4.59
N ARG A 16 2.76 -7.86 4.49
CA ARG A 16 3.74 -8.57 5.32
C ARG A 16 5.11 -8.72 4.64
N ASN A 17 5.15 -8.80 3.31
CA ASN A 17 6.38 -9.06 2.57
C ASN A 17 6.97 -7.83 1.87
N GLU A 18 6.15 -6.86 1.45
CA GLU A 18 6.69 -5.69 0.75
C GLU A 18 7.22 -4.65 1.76
N LEU A 19 8.51 -4.34 1.68
CA LEU A 19 9.17 -3.34 2.54
C LEU A 19 8.51 -1.96 2.37
N ASN A 20 8.23 -1.60 1.13
CA ASN A 20 7.57 -0.36 0.76
C ASN A 20 6.14 -0.28 1.34
N ALA A 21 5.35 -1.36 1.29
CA ALA A 21 4.03 -1.40 1.93
C ALA A 21 4.08 -1.18 3.45
N LYS A 22 5.11 -1.70 4.14
CA LYS A 22 5.32 -1.44 5.58
C LYS A 22 5.66 0.02 5.85
N ILE A 23 6.56 0.61 5.06
CA ILE A 23 6.96 2.01 5.17
C ILE A 23 5.76 2.92 4.91
N HIS A 24 5.01 2.70 3.84
CA HIS A 24 3.80 3.47 3.52
C HIS A 24 2.73 3.33 4.59
N SER A 25 2.53 2.13 5.17
CA SER A 25 1.63 1.94 6.31
C SER A 25 2.08 2.73 7.54
N PHE A 26 3.37 2.70 7.88
CA PHE A 26 3.91 3.48 8.99
C PHE A 26 3.78 4.99 8.79
N ILE A 27 4.11 5.49 7.60
CA ILE A 27 3.95 6.90 7.23
C ILE A 27 2.48 7.30 7.29
N SER A 28 1.56 6.45 6.80
CA SER A 28 0.13 6.74 6.86
C SER A 28 -0.38 6.89 8.29
N VAL A 29 0.08 6.04 9.22
CA VAL A 29 -0.23 6.19 10.65
C VAL A 29 0.32 7.52 11.19
N PHE A 30 1.55 7.88 10.84
CA PHE A 30 2.14 9.15 11.27
C PHE A 30 1.39 10.37 10.72
N VAL A 31 0.94 10.31 9.47
CA VAL A 31 0.14 11.36 8.84
C VAL A 31 -1.22 11.51 9.53
N ILE A 32 -1.87 10.40 9.89
CA ILE A 32 -3.14 10.42 10.63
C ILE A 32 -2.94 11.06 12.01
N VAL A 33 -1.92 10.63 12.75
CA VAL A 33 -1.60 11.20 14.08
C VAL A 33 -1.29 12.70 13.96
N SER A 34 -0.52 13.10 12.94
CA SER A 34 -0.22 14.50 12.67
C SER A 34 -1.50 15.28 12.31
N GLY A 35 -2.41 14.72 11.52
CA GLY A 35 -3.68 15.36 11.19
C GLY A 35 -4.54 15.66 12.42
N PHE A 36 -4.55 14.76 13.41
CA PHE A 36 -5.17 15.03 14.71
C PHE A 36 -4.44 16.11 15.51
N TYR A 37 -3.10 16.12 15.51
CA TYR A 37 -2.29 17.13 16.19
C TYR A 37 -2.48 18.54 15.60
N PHE A 38 -2.52 18.66 14.28
CA PHE A 38 -2.73 19.93 13.57
C PHE A 38 -4.20 20.36 13.50
N GLN A 39 -5.13 19.56 14.05
CA GLN A 39 -6.57 19.82 14.07
C GLN A 39 -7.13 20.19 12.68
N ILE A 40 -6.72 19.44 11.65
CA ILE A 40 -7.11 19.72 10.27
C ILE A 40 -8.63 19.54 10.09
N SER A 41 -9.20 20.37 9.23
CA SER A 41 -10.63 20.40 8.92
C SER A 41 -11.08 19.14 8.17
N VAL A 42 -12.40 18.88 8.16
CA VAL A 42 -13.00 17.72 7.47
C VAL A 42 -12.65 17.69 5.98
N ASN A 43 -12.53 18.86 5.34
CA ASN A 43 -12.16 18.95 3.93
C ASN A 43 -10.69 18.52 3.70
N GLU A 44 -9.79 18.91 4.60
CA GLU A 44 -8.37 18.52 4.56
C GLU A 44 -8.21 17.02 4.82
N TRP A 45 -9.00 16.43 5.72
CA TRP A 45 -9.07 14.98 5.91
C TRP A 45 -9.48 14.24 4.63
N GLY A 46 -10.36 14.82 3.82
CA GLY A 46 -10.71 14.29 2.50
C GLY A 46 -9.50 14.22 1.56
N LEU A 47 -8.71 15.29 1.50
CA LEU A 47 -7.49 15.35 0.69
C LEU A 47 -6.40 14.40 1.21
N VAL A 48 -6.21 14.33 2.54
CA VAL A 48 -5.26 13.40 3.17
C VAL A 48 -5.62 11.96 2.89
N SER A 49 -6.91 11.60 3.04
CA SER A 49 -7.39 10.25 2.75
C SER A 49 -7.23 9.90 1.27
N PHE A 50 -7.49 10.86 0.37
CA PHE A 50 -7.27 10.69 -1.06
C PHE A 50 -5.79 10.47 -1.40
N ALA A 51 -4.89 11.25 -0.81
CA ALA A 51 -3.45 11.10 -1.00
C ALA A 51 -2.95 9.74 -0.51
N ILE A 52 -3.40 9.29 0.68
CA ILE A 52 -3.08 7.95 1.21
C ILE A 52 -3.56 6.87 0.25
N ALA A 53 -4.82 6.94 -0.22
CA ALA A 53 -5.38 5.98 -1.15
C ALA A 53 -4.61 5.93 -2.49
N LEU A 54 -4.18 7.08 -3.01
CA LEU A 54 -3.40 7.16 -4.24
C LEU A 54 -2.04 6.48 -4.08
N VAL A 55 -1.33 6.78 -2.99
CA VAL A 55 -0.03 6.15 -2.68
C VAL A 55 -0.15 4.63 -2.59
N PHE A 56 -1.14 4.11 -1.87
CA PHE A 56 -1.39 2.66 -1.80
C PHE A 56 -1.75 2.05 -3.15
N THR A 57 -2.51 2.76 -3.98
CA THR A 57 -2.86 2.29 -5.33
C THR A 57 -1.61 2.17 -6.20
N THR A 58 -0.76 3.20 -6.20
CA THR A 58 0.51 3.19 -6.93
C THR A 58 1.43 2.08 -6.43
N GLU A 59 1.51 1.87 -5.12
CA GLU A 59 2.32 0.81 -4.53
C GLU A 59 1.84 -0.58 -4.96
N ILE A 60 0.53 -0.84 -4.92
CA ILE A 60 -0.05 -2.11 -5.39
C ILE A 60 0.26 -2.33 -6.88
N ILE A 61 0.18 -1.28 -7.71
CA ILE A 61 0.53 -1.36 -9.13
C ILE A 61 2.01 -1.68 -9.31
N ASN A 62 2.90 -1.00 -8.58
CA ASN A 62 4.35 -1.24 -8.63
C ASN A 62 4.66 -2.70 -8.29
N THR A 63 4.16 -3.22 -7.17
CA THR A 63 4.38 -4.61 -6.79
C THR A 63 3.76 -5.61 -7.77
N ALA A 64 2.61 -5.28 -8.36
CA ALA A 64 2.01 -6.13 -9.39
C ALA A 64 2.91 -6.21 -10.63
N ILE A 65 3.47 -5.07 -11.06
CA ILE A 65 4.43 -5.00 -12.17
C ILE A 65 5.72 -5.75 -11.82
N GLU A 66 6.30 -5.55 -10.63
CA GLU A 66 7.48 -6.28 -10.16
C GLU A 66 7.25 -7.79 -10.22
N LYS A 67 6.12 -8.28 -9.70
CA LYS A 67 5.78 -9.71 -9.75
C LYS A 67 5.62 -10.25 -11.16
N ILE A 68 5.03 -9.47 -12.07
CA ILE A 68 4.94 -9.85 -13.48
C ILE A 68 6.34 -9.91 -14.10
N MET A 69 7.18 -8.92 -13.80
CA MET A 69 8.56 -8.86 -14.30
C MET A 69 9.40 -10.03 -13.78
N ASP A 70 9.27 -10.41 -12.51
CA ASP A 70 9.94 -11.58 -11.92
C ASP A 70 9.48 -12.89 -12.59
N MET A 71 8.20 -12.99 -12.98
CA MET A 71 7.70 -14.15 -13.74
C MET A 71 8.23 -14.20 -15.17
N VAL A 72 8.41 -13.04 -15.81
CA VAL A 72 8.91 -12.93 -17.19
C VAL A 72 10.44 -13.07 -17.25
N HIS A 73 11.15 -12.69 -16.18
CA HIS A 73 12.60 -12.82 -16.03
C HIS A 73 12.96 -13.66 -14.77
N PRO A 74 12.83 -15.00 -14.83
CA PRO A 74 13.17 -15.87 -13.71
C PRO A 74 14.67 -15.93 -13.37
N GLU A 75 15.55 -15.23 -14.10
CA GLU A 75 17.01 -15.22 -13.91
C GLU A 75 17.53 -13.91 -13.27
N LYS A 76 17.05 -13.59 -12.07
CA LYS A 76 17.76 -12.67 -11.16
C LYS A 76 18.22 -13.38 -9.90
N ASP A 77 19.04 -14.42 -10.12
CA ASP A 77 19.96 -14.94 -9.10
C ASP A 77 21.38 -14.49 -9.49
N ILE A 78 21.80 -13.32 -9.00
CA ILE A 78 23.22 -13.00 -8.74
C ILE A 78 23.28 -12.17 -7.46
#